data_AF-A0A0D3CPF9-F1
#
_entry.id   AF-A0A0D3CPF9-F1
#
_cell.length_a   1.000
_cell.length_b   1.000
_cell.length_c   1.000
_cell.angle_alpha   90.00
_cell.angle_beta   90.00
_cell.angle_gamma   90.00
#
_symmetry.space_group_name_H-M   'P 1'
#
loop_
_entity.id
_entity.type
_entity.pdbx_description
1 polymer ?
#
loop_
_entity_poly.entity_id
_entity_poly.type
_entity_poly.pdbx_seq_one_letter_code
_entity_poly.pdbx_strand_id
1 'polypeptide(L)'
;MASSSHYHYNQNDDDVDPFENIFEDFLQIPDIIPKPRERKTRIFIEREREEGQDQLWSDYFSETPTFPHNIFRRRFRMNKTLFLRIVHRLSQEVEYFQPREDAAERSSISPLQKCTASIRQLAYGGGADTVDEYVQLGETTARKCLHQFTNGIIHLFGDEYLRCPTPEDLQKLLYIGEQRGFPGMVGSIDCMHWEWKNCPAAWKGMYSRGTGKPTIVLEAVADYDLWIWHAFFGAPGTMNDLNILDRSPVFDDIINGIAPQVNFYVNGHPYHLAYYLTDGIYPDWATFI
;
A
#
# COMPACT_ATOMS: atom_id res chain seq x y z
N MET A 1 78.52 28.42 8.44
CA MET A 1 78.53 28.15 9.89
C MET A 1 77.63 26.95 10.14
N ALA A 2 78.03 26.08 11.07
CA ALA A 2 77.42 24.80 11.48
C ALA A 2 75.88 24.87 11.63
N SER A 3 75.09 23.79 11.51
CA SER A 3 75.34 22.47 12.10
C SER A 3 74.51 21.37 11.42
N SER A 4 75.14 20.19 11.38
CA SER A 4 74.60 18.87 11.08
C SER A 4 73.78 18.33 12.26
N SER A 5 72.72 17.56 12.01
CA SER A 5 72.72 16.10 12.22
C SER A 5 71.33 15.50 12.40
N HIS A 6 71.16 14.38 11.70
CA HIS A 6 70.44 13.16 12.05
C HIS A 6 69.05 13.22 12.71
N TYR A 7 68.09 12.76 11.92
CA TYR A 7 66.92 12.01 12.37
C TYR A 7 67.35 10.80 13.21
N HIS A 8 66.99 10.80 14.50
CA HIS A 8 66.89 9.60 15.31
C HIS A 8 65.42 9.16 15.30
N TYR A 9 65.17 7.99 14.68
CA TYR A 9 63.99 7.20 15.03
C TYR A 9 64.20 6.67 16.45
N ASN A 10 63.34 7.08 17.37
CA ASN A 10 63.06 6.29 18.56
C ASN A 10 61.61 5.82 18.47
N GLN A 11 61.50 4.49 18.39
CA GLN A 11 60.32 3.71 18.68
C GLN A 11 59.85 3.96 20.12
N ASN A 12 58.56 3.76 20.33
CA ASN A 12 57.81 3.72 21.58
C ASN A 12 57.28 5.09 22.03
N ASP A 13 56.13 5.44 21.46
CA ASP A 13 54.95 5.75 22.28
C ASP A 13 53.73 5.27 21.47
N ASP A 14 53.10 4.23 22.01
CA ASP A 14 51.85 3.65 21.53
C ASP A 14 50.73 4.67 21.78
N ASP A 15 50.45 5.51 20.79
CA ASP A 15 49.16 6.20 20.68
C ASP A 15 48.11 5.15 20.33
N VAL A 16 47.56 4.53 21.38
CA VAL A 16 46.41 3.63 21.29
C VAL A 16 45.21 4.44 20.81
N ASP A 17 44.74 4.11 19.62
CA ASP A 17 43.60 4.71 18.94
C ASP A 17 42.37 4.72 19.89
N PRO A 18 41.69 5.86 20.12
CA PRO A 18 40.50 5.93 20.99
C PRO A 18 39.32 5.05 20.53
N PHE A 19 39.46 4.42 19.36
CA PHE A 19 38.50 3.49 18.79
C PHE A 19 38.68 2.02 19.25
N GLU A 20 39.84 1.61 19.80
CA GLU A 20 40.00 0.23 20.30
C GLU A 20 39.32 0.01 21.66
N ASN A 21 39.30 1.01 22.54
CA ASN A 21 38.66 0.89 23.86
C ASN A 21 37.13 0.79 23.81
N ILE A 22 36.49 1.17 22.69
CA ILE A 22 35.03 1.00 22.51
C ILE A 22 34.70 -0.47 22.21
N PHE A 23 35.62 -1.21 21.60
CA PHE A 23 35.43 -2.63 21.27
C PHE A 23 35.66 -3.55 22.48
N GLU A 24 36.66 -3.24 23.32
CA GLU A 24 36.92 -3.98 24.58
C GLU A 24 35.78 -3.83 25.60
N ASP A 25 35.19 -2.63 25.73
CA ASP A 25 34.01 -2.41 26.59
C ASP A 25 32.75 -3.11 26.05
N PHE A 26 32.69 -3.40 24.75
CA PHE A 26 31.59 -4.17 24.14
C PHE A 26 31.74 -5.68 24.31
N LEU A 27 32.96 -6.16 24.58
CA LEU A 27 33.29 -7.58 24.75
C LEU A 27 33.21 -8.05 26.22
N GLN A 28 33.08 -7.14 27.19
CA GLN A 28 32.82 -7.47 28.60
C GLN A 28 31.34 -7.51 28.98
N ILE A 29 30.43 -7.66 28.01
CA ILE A 29 29.04 -8.03 28.30
C ILE A 29 29.08 -9.49 28.78
N PRO A 30 28.71 -9.80 30.05
CA PRO A 30 28.58 -11.19 30.45
C PRO A 30 27.59 -11.84 29.49
N ASP A 31 27.87 -13.06 29.03
CA ASP A 31 26.97 -13.91 28.24
C ASP A 31 25.64 -14.11 28.99
N ILE A 32 24.79 -13.08 29.00
CA ILE A 32 23.40 -13.19 29.34
C ILE A 32 22.76 -13.66 28.04
N ILE A 33 22.97 -14.95 27.75
CA ILE A 33 22.08 -15.68 26.84
C ILE A 33 20.68 -15.41 27.39
N PRO A 34 19.83 -14.63 26.71
CA PRO A 34 18.50 -14.39 27.21
C PRO A 34 17.84 -15.76 27.32
N LYS A 35 17.47 -16.17 28.55
CA LYS A 35 16.78 -17.43 28.78
C LYS A 35 15.67 -17.54 27.73
N PRO A 36 15.57 -18.64 26.96
CA PRO A 36 14.52 -18.79 25.98
C PRO A 36 13.20 -18.50 26.69
N ARG A 37 12.50 -17.45 26.25
CA ARG A 37 11.19 -17.09 26.81
C ARG A 37 10.36 -18.37 26.78
N GLU A 38 9.90 -18.82 27.94
CA GLU A 38 8.98 -19.95 28.01
C GLU A 38 7.86 -19.69 27.01
N ARG A 39 7.78 -20.55 25.99
CA ARG A 39 6.71 -20.44 25.01
C ARG A 39 5.43 -20.70 25.78
N LYS A 40 4.65 -19.64 26.01
CA LYS A 40 3.28 -19.78 26.52
C LYS A 40 2.61 -20.85 25.68
N THR A 41 2.08 -21.88 26.35
CA THR A 41 1.28 -22.92 25.72
C THR A 41 0.15 -22.22 24.98
N ARG A 42 0.13 -22.36 23.65
CA ARG A 42 -0.96 -21.79 22.85
C ARG A 42 -2.23 -22.54 23.22
N ILE A 43 -3.22 -21.81 23.71
CA ILE A 43 -4.56 -22.36 23.88
C ILE A 43 -5.10 -22.61 22.47
N PHE A 44 -5.32 -23.88 22.15
CA PHE A 44 -5.99 -24.26 20.92
C PHE A 44 -7.50 -24.15 21.14
N ILE A 45 -8.16 -23.37 20.29
CA ILE A 45 -9.62 -23.25 20.25
C ILE A 45 -10.05 -23.83 18.92
N GLU A 46 -10.81 -24.92 18.95
CA GLU A 46 -11.49 -25.45 17.77
C GLU A 46 -12.59 -24.47 17.38
N ARG A 47 -12.54 -24.00 16.13
CA ARG A 47 -13.42 -22.94 15.62
C ARG A 47 -14.46 -23.44 14.63
N GLU A 48 -14.62 -24.76 14.49
CA GLU A 48 -15.64 -25.38 13.62
C GLU A 48 -15.69 -24.79 12.20
N ARG A 49 -14.51 -24.58 11.58
CA ARG A 49 -14.33 -23.83 10.32
C ARG A 49 -15.26 -24.20 9.15
N GLU A 50 -15.83 -25.41 9.16
CA GLU A 50 -16.84 -25.87 8.19
C GLU A 50 -18.20 -25.17 8.41
N GLU A 51 -18.65 -25.03 9.66
CA GLU A 51 -19.89 -24.34 10.01
C GLU A 51 -19.81 -22.86 9.57
N GLY A 52 -18.68 -22.20 9.82
CA GLY A 52 -18.46 -20.82 9.39
C GLY A 52 -18.45 -20.67 7.87
N GLN A 53 -18.02 -21.70 7.13
CA GLN A 53 -18.11 -21.71 5.68
C GLN A 53 -19.56 -21.86 5.20
N ASP A 54 -20.32 -22.76 5.80
CA ASP A 54 -21.72 -23.01 5.45
C ASP A 54 -22.60 -21.79 5.78
N GLN A 55 -22.37 -21.18 6.95
CA GLN A 55 -23.05 -19.96 7.37
C GLN A 55 -22.74 -18.81 6.41
N LEU A 56 -21.46 -18.60 6.07
CA LEU A 56 -21.04 -17.58 5.10
C LEU A 56 -21.70 -17.79 3.74
N TRP A 57 -21.78 -19.05 3.29
CA TRP A 57 -22.41 -19.41 2.02
C TRP A 57 -23.90 -19.11 2.04
N SER A 58 -24.62 -19.55 3.08
CA SER A 58 -26.05 -19.31 3.27
C SER A 58 -26.38 -17.81 3.32
N ASP A 59 -25.54 -17.02 3.99
CA ASP A 59 -25.78 -15.60 4.20
C ASP A 59 -25.69 -14.75 2.94
N TYR A 60 -24.80 -15.09 2.00
CA TYR A 60 -24.50 -14.21 0.87
C TYR A 60 -24.41 -14.90 -0.50
N PHE A 61 -24.04 -16.18 -0.54
CA PHE A 61 -23.60 -16.83 -1.77
C PHE A 61 -24.58 -17.83 -2.36
N SER A 62 -25.47 -18.40 -1.53
CA SER A 62 -26.54 -19.32 -1.95
C SER A 62 -27.50 -18.70 -2.98
N GLU A 63 -28.35 -19.55 -3.58
CA GLU A 63 -29.40 -19.12 -4.52
C GLU A 63 -30.43 -18.21 -3.86
N THR A 64 -30.71 -18.45 -2.58
CA THR A 64 -31.64 -17.67 -1.76
C THR A 64 -30.92 -17.16 -0.50
N PRO A 65 -30.05 -16.14 -0.63
CA PRO A 65 -29.21 -15.70 0.48
C PRO A 65 -30.01 -14.98 1.56
N THR A 66 -29.60 -15.16 2.82
CA THR A 66 -30.18 -14.44 3.96
C THR A 66 -30.13 -12.91 3.76
N PHE A 67 -29.02 -12.41 3.22
CA PHE A 67 -28.81 -10.98 3.01
C PHE A 67 -28.88 -10.59 1.53
N PRO A 68 -29.68 -9.57 1.17
CA PRO A 68 -29.79 -9.10 -0.20
C PRO A 68 -28.54 -8.36 -0.69
N HIS A 69 -28.45 -8.17 -2.00
CA HIS A 69 -27.26 -7.61 -2.67
C HIS A 69 -26.83 -6.22 -2.18
N ASN A 70 -27.76 -5.36 -1.77
CA ASN A 70 -27.43 -4.06 -1.18
C ASN A 70 -26.71 -4.19 0.17
N ILE A 71 -27.09 -5.19 0.98
CA ILE A 71 -26.41 -5.50 2.25
C ILE A 71 -25.04 -6.11 1.99
N PHE A 72 -24.91 -6.98 0.98
CA PHE A 72 -23.61 -7.47 0.51
C PHE A 72 -22.70 -6.30 0.15
N ARG A 73 -23.15 -5.39 -0.74
CA ARG A 73 -22.36 -4.23 -1.18
C ARG A 73 -21.94 -3.34 -0.02
N ARG A 74 -22.83 -3.11 0.95
CA ARG A 74 -22.50 -2.36 2.17
C ARG A 74 -21.42 -3.07 2.98
N ARG A 75 -21.51 -4.40 3.13
CA ARG A 75 -20.62 -5.18 3.98
C ARG A 75 -19.24 -5.48 3.39
N PHE A 76 -19.19 -5.74 2.09
CA PHE A 76 -17.96 -6.06 1.37
C PHE A 76 -17.36 -4.86 0.60
N ARG A 77 -18.06 -3.72 0.58
CA ARG A 77 -17.68 -2.49 -0.16
C ARG A 77 -17.52 -2.68 -1.68
N MET A 78 -18.02 -3.79 -2.21
CA MET A 78 -17.97 -4.13 -3.64
C MET A 78 -19.19 -4.98 -4.04
N ASN A 79 -19.40 -5.15 -5.34
CA ASN A 79 -20.47 -6.02 -5.83
C ASN A 79 -20.09 -7.52 -5.65
N LYS A 80 -21.09 -8.41 -5.60
CA LYS A 80 -20.89 -9.85 -5.40
C LYS A 80 -20.08 -10.48 -6.54
N THR A 81 -20.33 -10.07 -7.77
CA THR A 81 -19.66 -10.62 -8.97
C THR A 81 -18.15 -10.35 -8.98
N LEU A 82 -17.72 -9.13 -8.63
CA LEU A 82 -16.33 -8.73 -8.51
C LEU A 82 -15.65 -9.50 -7.38
N PHE A 83 -16.32 -9.62 -6.23
CA PHE A 83 -15.82 -10.41 -5.12
C PHE A 83 -15.56 -11.86 -5.56
N LEU A 84 -16.52 -12.49 -6.24
CA LEU A 84 -16.35 -13.86 -6.75
C LEU A 84 -15.27 -13.97 -7.82
N ARG A 85 -15.11 -12.97 -8.70
CA ARG A 85 -13.99 -12.90 -9.67
C ARG A 85 -12.64 -12.88 -8.94
N ILE A 86 -12.51 -12.07 -7.89
CA ILE A 86 -11.30 -11.98 -7.07
C ILE A 86 -11.01 -13.33 -6.39
N VAL A 87 -12.01 -13.91 -5.72
CA VAL A 87 -11.89 -15.20 -5.04
C VAL A 87 -11.46 -16.28 -6.03
N HIS A 88 -12.08 -16.35 -7.20
CA HIS A 88 -11.77 -17.34 -8.22
C HIS A 88 -10.32 -17.20 -8.71
N ARG A 89 -9.90 -16.00 -9.14
CA ARG A 89 -8.52 -15.73 -9.61
C ARG A 89 -7.49 -16.08 -8.55
N LEU A 90 -7.69 -15.62 -7.31
CA LEU A 90 -6.79 -15.96 -6.19
C LEU A 90 -6.72 -17.46 -5.94
N SER A 91 -7.86 -18.16 -5.99
CA SER A 91 -7.91 -19.61 -5.75
C SER A 91 -7.21 -20.43 -6.83
N GLN A 92 -7.08 -19.91 -8.06
CA GLN A 92 -6.37 -20.58 -9.14
C GLN A 92 -4.87 -20.29 -9.10
N GLU A 93 -4.49 -19.02 -8.95
CA GLU A 93 -3.12 -18.57 -9.19
C GLU A 93 -2.28 -18.40 -7.92
N VAL A 94 -2.91 -18.32 -6.74
CA VAL A 94 -2.20 -18.12 -5.47
C VAL A 94 -2.32 -19.35 -4.61
N GLU A 95 -1.20 -20.04 -4.40
CA GLU A 95 -1.09 -21.30 -3.66
C GLU A 95 -1.81 -21.24 -2.30
N TYR A 96 -1.71 -20.11 -1.58
CA TYR A 96 -2.33 -19.94 -0.26
C TYR A 96 -3.87 -20.00 -0.28
N PHE A 97 -4.49 -19.60 -1.38
CA PHE A 97 -5.95 -19.58 -1.54
C PHE A 97 -6.51 -20.85 -2.18
N GLN A 98 -5.65 -21.70 -2.75
CA GLN A 98 -6.08 -23.00 -3.25
C GLN A 98 -6.69 -23.85 -2.12
N PRO A 99 -7.79 -24.59 -2.40
CA PRO A 99 -8.30 -25.59 -1.49
C PRO A 99 -7.23 -26.64 -1.17
N ARG A 100 -7.08 -26.97 0.10
CA ARG A 100 -6.18 -28.02 0.58
C ARG A 100 -6.87 -28.85 1.65
N GLU A 101 -6.41 -30.07 1.82
CA GLU A 101 -6.77 -30.92 2.96
C GLU A 101 -5.57 -31.05 3.87
N ASP A 102 -5.81 -31.20 5.17
CA ASP A 102 -4.76 -31.53 6.12
C ASP A 102 -4.46 -33.05 6.11
N ALA A 103 -3.47 -33.46 6.90
CA ALA A 103 -3.06 -34.86 6.98
C ALA A 103 -4.15 -35.81 7.53
N ALA A 104 -5.26 -35.26 8.04
CA ALA A 104 -6.43 -35.99 8.49
C ALA A 104 -7.59 -35.90 7.48
N GLU A 105 -7.32 -35.50 6.24
CA GLU A 105 -8.30 -35.33 5.15
C GLU A 105 -9.37 -34.27 5.42
N ARG A 106 -9.18 -33.41 6.43
CA ARG A 106 -10.12 -32.35 6.74
C ARG A 106 -9.86 -31.15 5.83
N SER A 107 -10.91 -30.67 5.16
CA SER A 107 -10.86 -29.47 4.33
C SER A 107 -10.31 -28.27 5.11
N SER A 108 -9.31 -27.60 4.55
CA SER A 108 -8.76 -26.37 5.10
C SER A 108 -9.73 -25.19 4.93
N ILE A 109 -9.39 -24.06 5.57
CA ILE A 109 -10.16 -22.83 5.46
C ILE A 109 -10.36 -22.47 3.98
N SER A 110 -11.61 -22.21 3.60
CA SER A 110 -11.99 -21.97 2.22
C SER A 110 -11.40 -20.65 1.69
N PRO A 111 -11.20 -20.54 0.37
CA PRO A 111 -10.85 -19.26 -0.24
C PRO A 111 -11.88 -18.16 0.02
N LEU A 112 -13.17 -18.49 0.12
CA LEU A 112 -14.25 -17.55 0.45
C LEU A 112 -14.07 -16.97 1.85
N GLN A 113 -13.76 -17.80 2.85
CA GLN A 113 -13.48 -17.36 4.22
C GLN A 113 -12.24 -16.48 4.27
N LYS A 114 -11.13 -16.91 3.64
CA LYS A 114 -9.87 -16.14 3.60
C LYS A 114 -10.10 -14.75 2.98
N CYS A 115 -10.75 -14.68 1.83
CA CYS A 115 -11.03 -13.40 1.15
C CYS A 115 -12.01 -12.53 1.93
N THR A 116 -13.05 -13.13 2.54
CA THR A 116 -14.01 -12.41 3.38
C THR A 116 -13.32 -11.78 4.58
N ALA A 117 -12.46 -12.51 5.27
CA ALA A 117 -11.69 -11.98 6.39
C ALA A 117 -10.80 -10.81 5.98
N SER A 118 -10.11 -10.91 4.84
CA SER A 118 -9.27 -9.82 4.32
C SER A 118 -10.08 -8.57 3.95
N ILE A 119 -11.17 -8.74 3.20
CA ILE A 119 -12.03 -7.62 2.78
C ILE A 119 -12.69 -6.95 3.97
N ARG A 120 -13.15 -7.70 4.98
CA ARG A 120 -13.77 -7.07 6.17
C ARG A 120 -12.76 -6.29 7.01
N GLN A 121 -11.51 -6.76 7.10
CA GLN A 121 -10.45 -5.98 7.73
C GLN A 121 -10.20 -4.66 6.96
N LEU A 122 -10.11 -4.71 5.63
CA LEU A 122 -9.92 -3.51 4.80
C LEU A 122 -11.11 -2.55 4.82
N ALA A 123 -12.34 -3.09 4.81
CA ALA A 123 -13.57 -2.31 4.69
C ALA A 123 -13.94 -1.51 5.96
N TYR A 124 -13.47 -1.95 7.13
CA TYR A 124 -13.85 -1.39 8.42
C TYR A 124 -12.68 -0.92 9.27
N GLY A 125 -11.44 -1.33 8.96
CA GLY A 125 -10.26 -1.00 9.77
C GLY A 125 -10.34 -1.53 11.21
N GLY A 126 -11.15 -2.58 11.44
CA GLY A 126 -11.31 -3.23 12.73
C GLY A 126 -10.14 -4.15 13.08
N GLY A 127 -10.08 -4.59 14.34
CA GLY A 127 -9.08 -5.57 14.79
C GLY A 127 -9.21 -6.90 14.04
N ALA A 128 -8.09 -7.61 13.87
CA ALA A 128 -8.07 -8.89 13.16
C ALA A 128 -8.78 -10.02 13.93
N ASP A 129 -9.06 -9.81 15.21
CA ASP A 129 -9.87 -10.67 16.09
C ASP A 129 -11.38 -10.55 15.80
N THR A 130 -11.85 -9.41 15.29
CA THR A 130 -13.28 -9.18 15.01
C THR A 130 -13.87 -10.12 13.95
N VAL A 131 -13.05 -10.72 13.10
CA VAL A 131 -13.50 -11.70 12.11
C VAL A 131 -13.62 -13.11 12.67
N ASP A 132 -13.12 -13.36 13.89
CA ASP A 132 -13.19 -14.68 14.54
C ASP A 132 -14.65 -15.06 14.81
N GLU A 133 -15.47 -14.14 15.31
CA GLU A 133 -16.88 -14.39 15.65
C GLU A 133 -17.74 -14.83 14.46
N TYR A 134 -17.45 -14.31 13.26
CA TYR A 134 -18.28 -14.55 12.07
C TYR A 134 -17.64 -15.49 11.05
N VAL A 135 -16.36 -15.32 10.76
CA VAL A 135 -15.64 -16.14 9.76
C VAL A 135 -14.98 -17.35 10.41
N GLN A 136 -14.95 -17.41 11.75
CA GLN A 136 -14.34 -18.50 12.53
C GLN A 136 -12.84 -18.63 12.25
N LEU A 137 -12.16 -17.49 12.16
CA LEU A 137 -10.72 -17.39 11.93
C LEU A 137 -10.01 -16.68 13.07
N GLY A 138 -9.04 -17.38 13.67
CA GLY A 138 -8.16 -16.78 14.67
C GLY A 138 -7.37 -15.59 14.12
N GLU A 139 -7.14 -14.59 14.96
CA GLU A 139 -6.49 -13.31 14.64
C GLU A 139 -5.23 -13.45 13.77
N THR A 140 -4.31 -14.35 14.15
CA THR A 140 -3.06 -14.58 13.41
C THR A 140 -3.30 -15.08 11.98
N THR A 141 -4.33 -15.90 11.78
CA THR A 141 -4.74 -16.40 10.46
C THR A 141 -5.41 -15.30 9.66
N ALA A 142 -6.30 -14.51 10.28
CA ALA A 142 -6.94 -13.37 9.64
C ALA A 142 -5.92 -12.34 9.12
N ARG A 143 -4.90 -12.03 9.94
CA ARG A 143 -3.79 -11.14 9.52
C ARG A 143 -2.97 -11.74 8.39
N LYS A 144 -2.68 -13.05 8.44
CA LYS A 144 -1.98 -13.75 7.35
C LYS A 144 -2.81 -13.74 6.05
N CYS A 145 -4.13 -13.95 6.15
CA CYS A 145 -5.04 -13.84 5.01
C CYS A 145 -4.99 -12.44 4.40
N LEU A 146 -4.97 -11.39 5.23
CA LEU A 146 -4.88 -10.01 4.75
C LEU A 146 -3.61 -9.78 3.93
N HIS A 147 -2.43 -10.17 4.46
CA HIS A 147 -1.16 -10.01 3.73
C HIS A 147 -1.11 -10.80 2.41
N GLN A 148 -1.55 -12.06 2.43
CA GLN A 148 -1.57 -12.88 1.23
C GLN A 148 -2.58 -12.35 0.20
N PHE A 149 -3.72 -11.84 0.68
CA PHE A 149 -4.73 -11.22 -0.15
C PHE A 149 -4.19 -9.95 -0.82
N THR A 150 -3.61 -9.00 -0.07
CA THR A 150 -3.08 -7.76 -0.65
C THR A 150 -1.98 -8.03 -1.66
N ASN A 151 -1.07 -8.97 -1.37
CA ASN A 151 -0.02 -9.35 -2.31
C ASN A 151 -0.59 -10.00 -3.58
N GLY A 152 -1.58 -10.90 -3.43
CA GLY A 152 -2.27 -11.50 -4.56
C GLY A 152 -3.03 -10.47 -5.39
N ILE A 153 -3.67 -9.49 -4.76
CA ILE A 153 -4.37 -8.41 -5.48
C ILE A 153 -3.38 -7.58 -6.30
N ILE A 154 -2.28 -7.14 -5.68
CA ILE A 154 -1.25 -6.36 -6.38
C ILE A 154 -0.68 -7.16 -7.55
N HIS A 155 -0.33 -8.43 -7.33
CA HIS A 155 0.28 -9.27 -8.36
C HIS A 155 -0.67 -9.58 -9.52
N LEU A 156 -1.94 -9.88 -9.26
CA LEU A 156 -2.88 -10.35 -10.28
C LEU A 156 -3.63 -9.21 -11.00
N PHE A 157 -3.81 -8.08 -10.32
CA PHE A 157 -4.67 -6.99 -10.79
C PHE A 157 -3.93 -5.64 -10.87
N GLY A 158 -2.72 -5.51 -10.31
CA GLY A 158 -1.97 -4.25 -10.29
C GLY A 158 -1.76 -3.69 -11.69
N ASP A 159 -1.27 -4.52 -12.61
CA ASP A 159 -0.99 -4.12 -13.99
C ASP A 159 -2.26 -3.72 -14.78
N GLU A 160 -3.45 -4.17 -14.36
CA GLU A 160 -4.72 -3.79 -15.01
C GLU A 160 -5.28 -2.49 -14.43
N TYR A 161 -5.28 -2.36 -13.09
CA TYR A 161 -6.05 -1.33 -12.37
C TYR A 161 -5.23 -0.16 -11.81
N LEU A 162 -3.91 -0.32 -11.63
CA LEU A 162 -3.03 0.76 -11.17
C LEU A 162 -1.81 0.84 -12.11
N ARG A 163 -2.04 1.50 -13.25
CA ARG A 163 -1.07 1.66 -14.34
C ARG A 163 -1.29 3.00 -15.05
N CYS A 164 -0.29 3.46 -15.79
CA CYS A 164 -0.46 4.59 -16.70
C CYS A 164 -1.55 4.31 -17.76
N PRO A 165 -2.28 5.35 -18.22
CA PRO A 165 -3.25 5.20 -19.31
C PRO A 165 -2.58 4.67 -20.59
N THR A 166 -3.23 3.72 -21.27
CA THR A 166 -2.84 3.32 -22.64
C THR A 166 -3.24 4.41 -23.64
N PRO A 167 -2.76 4.38 -24.89
CA PRO A 167 -3.25 5.30 -25.93
C PRO A 167 -4.78 5.25 -26.10
N GLU A 168 -5.39 4.08 -25.98
CA GLU A 168 -6.85 3.90 -26.04
C GLU A 168 -7.56 4.53 -24.84
N ASP A 169 -7.02 4.35 -23.62
CA ASP A 169 -7.56 5.00 -22.42
C ASP A 169 -7.44 6.53 -22.53
N LEU A 170 -6.28 7.02 -22.98
CA LEU A 170 -6.03 8.44 -23.17
C LEU A 170 -7.02 9.04 -24.17
N GLN A 171 -7.27 8.38 -25.29
CA GLN A 171 -8.25 8.83 -26.27
C GLN A 171 -9.66 8.91 -25.65
N LYS A 172 -10.03 7.92 -24.84
CA LYS A 172 -11.31 7.91 -24.11
C LYS A 172 -11.40 9.05 -23.10
N LEU A 173 -10.34 9.30 -22.32
CA LEU A 173 -10.26 10.38 -21.34
C LEU A 173 -10.44 11.74 -22.01
N LEU A 174 -9.70 11.99 -23.09
CA LEU A 174 -9.78 13.24 -23.86
C LEU A 174 -11.16 13.46 -24.47
N TYR A 175 -11.77 12.40 -25.04
CA TYR A 175 -13.12 12.47 -25.58
C TYR A 175 -14.15 12.85 -24.50
N ILE A 176 -14.11 12.19 -23.34
CA ILE A 176 -15.01 12.49 -22.22
C ILE A 176 -14.78 13.90 -21.69
N GLY A 177 -13.51 14.32 -21.56
CA GLY A 177 -13.12 15.67 -21.14
C GLY A 177 -13.71 16.73 -22.07
N GLU A 178 -13.56 16.56 -23.39
CA GLU A 178 -14.12 17.47 -24.38
C GLU A 178 -15.65 17.56 -24.29
N GLN A 179 -16.35 16.42 -24.20
CA GLN A 179 -17.81 16.41 -24.04
C GLN A 179 -18.30 17.12 -22.77
N ARG A 180 -17.44 17.25 -21.76
CA ARG A 180 -17.74 17.91 -20.48
C ARG A 180 -17.25 19.35 -20.41
N GLY A 181 -16.62 19.87 -21.46
CA GLY A 181 -16.09 21.24 -21.50
C GLY A 181 -14.68 21.37 -20.92
N PHE A 182 -13.97 20.27 -20.70
CA PHE A 182 -12.56 20.21 -20.28
C PHE A 182 -11.69 19.54 -21.36
N PRO A 183 -11.59 20.13 -22.57
CA PRO A 183 -10.75 19.57 -23.63
C PRO A 183 -9.29 19.50 -23.15
N GLY A 184 -8.59 18.40 -23.40
CA GLY A 184 -7.18 18.21 -23.00
C GLY A 184 -6.94 17.67 -21.58
N MET A 185 -7.99 17.56 -20.75
CA MET A 185 -7.89 17.04 -19.39
C MET A 185 -7.71 15.51 -19.40
N VAL A 186 -6.77 15.01 -18.60
CA VAL A 186 -6.52 13.55 -18.44
C VAL A 186 -6.79 13.02 -17.04
N GLY A 187 -7.00 13.90 -16.06
CA GLY A 187 -7.36 13.52 -14.70
C GLY A 187 -7.28 14.70 -13.74
N SER A 188 -7.65 14.48 -12.50
CA SER A 188 -7.37 15.39 -11.39
C SER A 188 -6.28 14.79 -10.51
N ILE A 189 -5.32 15.60 -10.11
CA ILE A 189 -4.24 15.22 -9.21
C ILE A 189 -4.37 15.98 -7.90
N ASP A 190 -4.21 15.27 -6.79
CA ASP A 190 -4.27 15.85 -5.45
C ASP A 190 -3.48 15.01 -4.44
N CYS A 191 -3.09 15.62 -3.32
CA CYS A 191 -2.45 14.95 -2.19
C CYS A 191 -3.39 14.89 -0.98
N MET A 192 -3.53 13.70 -0.39
CA MET A 192 -4.24 13.49 0.87
C MET A 192 -3.29 13.10 2.00
N HIS A 193 -3.46 13.75 3.16
CA HIS A 193 -2.69 13.46 4.37
C HIS A 193 -3.50 12.56 5.32
N TRP A 194 -3.02 11.34 5.55
CA TRP A 194 -3.68 10.34 6.38
C TRP A 194 -3.03 10.27 7.76
N GLU A 195 -3.81 10.45 8.83
CA GLU A 195 -3.29 10.33 10.20
C GLU A 195 -2.75 8.93 10.46
N TRP A 196 -1.46 8.86 10.83
CA TRP A 196 -0.79 7.63 11.17
C TRP A 196 -0.80 7.41 12.68
N LYS A 197 -1.96 6.98 13.21
CA LYS A 197 -2.19 6.77 14.65
C LYS A 197 -1.08 5.96 15.34
N ASN A 198 -0.58 4.91 14.67
CA ASN A 198 0.44 4.00 15.19
C ASN A 198 1.84 4.25 14.61
N CYS A 199 2.16 5.50 14.25
CA CYS A 199 3.50 5.88 13.80
C CYS A 199 4.54 5.54 14.88
N PRO A 200 5.62 4.81 14.52
CA PRO A 200 6.74 4.58 15.43
C PRO A 200 7.30 5.88 15.97
N ALA A 201 7.68 5.90 17.26
CA ALA A 201 8.21 7.09 17.92
C ALA A 201 9.43 7.68 17.18
N ALA A 202 10.31 6.81 16.67
CA ALA A 202 11.48 7.19 15.90
C ALA A 202 11.15 7.98 14.62
N TRP A 203 9.96 7.78 14.03
CA TRP A 203 9.57 8.40 12.77
C TRP A 203 8.61 9.59 12.97
N LYS A 204 8.06 9.73 14.17
CA LYS A 204 7.04 10.74 14.50
C LYS A 204 7.48 12.17 14.15
N GLY A 205 8.76 12.51 14.34
CA GLY A 205 9.30 13.83 14.03
C GLY A 205 9.18 14.18 12.54
N MET A 206 9.57 13.25 11.65
CA MET A 206 9.49 13.46 10.20
C MET A 206 8.06 13.52 9.66
N TYR A 207 7.10 12.85 10.32
CA TYR A 207 5.73 12.70 9.80
C TYR A 207 4.75 13.70 10.42
N SER A 208 5.13 14.46 11.46
CA SER A 208 4.23 15.41 12.15
C SER A 208 4.45 16.85 11.67
N ARG A 209 3.45 17.47 11.04
CA ARG A 209 3.49 18.87 10.57
C ARG A 209 2.44 19.72 11.26
N GLY A 210 2.84 20.62 12.17
CA GLY A 210 1.98 21.69 12.74
C GLY A 210 0.77 21.26 13.60
N THR A 211 0.08 20.18 13.23
CA THR A 211 -1.12 19.58 13.84
C THR A 211 -0.78 18.64 15.01
N GLY A 212 0.51 18.42 15.28
CA GLY A 212 1.02 17.56 16.35
C GLY A 212 0.89 16.05 16.09
N LYS A 213 0.20 15.63 15.03
CA LYS A 213 -0.02 14.23 14.68
C LYS A 213 0.77 13.81 13.44
N PRO A 214 1.36 12.60 13.45
CA PRO A 214 2.06 12.09 12.29
C PRO A 214 1.06 11.74 11.18
N THR A 215 1.39 12.09 9.94
CA THR A 215 0.58 11.84 8.75
C THR A 215 1.42 11.28 7.62
N ILE A 216 0.85 10.37 6.81
CA ILE A 216 1.43 9.84 5.58
C ILE A 216 0.68 10.44 4.40
N VAL A 217 1.40 10.83 3.35
CA VAL A 217 0.82 11.39 2.13
C VAL A 217 0.51 10.31 1.10
N LEU A 218 -0.65 10.46 0.45
CA LEU A 218 -1.05 9.80 -0.78
C LEU A 218 -1.25 10.87 -1.84
N GLU A 219 -0.43 10.89 -2.89
CA GLU A 219 -0.77 11.58 -4.14
C GLU A 219 -1.50 10.60 -5.05
N ALA A 220 -2.56 11.04 -5.71
CA ALA A 220 -3.27 10.23 -6.68
C ALA A 220 -3.72 11.05 -7.89
N VAL A 221 -3.70 10.43 -9.07
CA VAL A 221 -4.38 10.93 -10.26
C VAL A 221 -5.61 10.08 -10.49
N ALA A 222 -6.79 10.72 -10.51
CA ALA A 222 -8.05 10.04 -10.78
C ALA A 222 -8.80 10.68 -11.95
N ASP A 223 -9.51 9.86 -12.72
CA ASP A 223 -10.43 10.35 -13.74
C ASP A 223 -11.86 10.52 -13.20
N TYR A 224 -12.76 10.89 -14.11
CA TYR A 224 -14.18 11.07 -13.80
C TYR A 224 -14.88 9.77 -13.32
N ASP A 225 -14.47 8.60 -13.81
CA ASP A 225 -15.03 7.31 -13.42
C ASP A 225 -14.44 6.81 -12.09
N LEU A 226 -13.62 7.64 -11.42
CA LEU A 226 -12.85 7.34 -10.21
C LEU A 226 -11.77 6.28 -10.42
N TRP A 227 -11.33 6.08 -11.68
CA TRP A 227 -10.19 5.23 -11.97
C TRP A 227 -8.92 5.94 -11.54
N ILE A 228 -8.08 5.25 -10.78
CA ILE A 228 -6.80 5.77 -10.30
C ILE A 228 -5.71 5.34 -11.29
N TRP A 229 -5.18 6.30 -12.03
CA TRP A 229 -4.12 6.08 -13.03
C TRP A 229 -2.72 6.15 -12.41
N HIS A 230 -2.58 6.89 -11.31
CA HIS A 230 -1.33 7.04 -10.59
C HIS A 230 -1.60 7.12 -9.10
N ALA A 231 -0.73 6.50 -8.30
CA ALA A 231 -0.73 6.63 -6.86
C ALA A 231 0.71 6.61 -6.33
N PHE A 232 1.06 7.63 -5.55
CA PHE A 232 2.34 7.71 -4.83
C PHE A 232 2.07 7.82 -3.33
N PHE A 233 2.43 6.78 -2.58
CA PHE A 233 2.08 6.65 -1.17
C PHE A 233 3.31 6.44 -0.28
N GLY A 234 3.24 6.94 0.96
CA GLY A 234 4.25 6.66 1.99
C GLY A 234 5.14 7.86 2.33
N ALA A 235 5.00 8.96 1.60
CA ALA A 235 5.75 10.17 1.84
C ALA A 235 5.42 10.79 3.22
N PRO A 236 6.42 11.30 3.96
CA PRO A 236 6.19 12.06 5.19
C PRO A 236 5.22 13.23 5.02
N GLY A 237 4.21 13.34 5.89
CA GLY A 237 3.22 14.43 5.86
C GLY A 237 3.74 15.81 6.27
N THR A 238 5.05 15.93 6.51
CA THR A 238 5.74 17.23 6.54
C THR A 238 5.95 17.83 5.16
N MET A 239 5.94 17.00 4.12
CA MET A 239 5.96 17.46 2.74
C MET A 239 4.62 18.07 2.36
N ASN A 240 4.68 19.18 1.64
CA ASN A 240 3.52 19.72 0.93
C ASN A 240 3.47 19.14 -0.49
N ASP A 241 2.39 19.44 -1.19
CA ASP A 241 2.06 19.00 -2.55
C ASP A 241 3.24 19.21 -3.51
N LEU A 242 3.91 20.37 -3.44
CA LEU A 242 5.09 20.68 -4.24
C LEU A 242 6.28 19.74 -3.97
N ASN A 243 6.53 19.39 -2.71
CA ASN A 243 7.60 18.47 -2.35
C ASN A 243 7.27 17.02 -2.75
N ILE A 244 5.98 16.68 -2.77
CA ILE A 244 5.53 15.37 -3.24
C ILE A 244 5.70 15.28 -4.76
N LEU A 245 5.28 16.32 -5.47
CA LEU A 245 5.39 16.42 -6.91
C LEU A 245 6.82 16.23 -7.42
N ASP A 246 7.80 16.85 -6.74
CA ASP A 246 9.23 16.74 -7.08
C ASP A 246 9.80 15.32 -6.89
N ARG A 247 9.12 14.46 -6.13
CA ARG A 247 9.55 13.08 -5.86
C ARG A 247 8.71 12.03 -6.57
N SER A 248 7.53 12.43 -7.03
CA SER A 248 6.58 11.54 -7.65
C SER A 248 6.97 11.26 -9.10
N PRO A 249 6.86 10.01 -9.58
CA PRO A 249 7.15 9.68 -10.97
C PRO A 249 6.08 10.16 -11.96
N VAL A 250 5.02 10.84 -11.48
CA VAL A 250 3.85 11.24 -12.28
C VAL A 250 4.20 12.11 -13.51
N PHE A 251 5.35 12.81 -13.48
CA PHE A 251 5.84 13.62 -14.60
C PHE A 251 7.06 13.05 -15.31
N ASP A 252 7.56 11.86 -14.95
CA ASP A 252 8.76 11.30 -15.56
C ASP A 252 8.64 11.19 -17.08
N ASP A 253 7.48 10.78 -17.59
CA ASP A 253 7.24 10.65 -19.03
C ASP A 253 7.26 12.01 -19.76
N ILE A 254 6.76 13.06 -19.10
CA ILE A 254 6.74 14.42 -19.65
C ILE A 254 8.17 14.99 -19.65
N ILE A 255 8.91 14.82 -18.55
CA ILE A 255 10.29 15.28 -18.40
C ILE A 255 11.22 14.56 -19.40
N ASN A 256 11.01 13.27 -19.62
CA ASN A 256 11.79 12.47 -20.56
C ASN A 256 11.35 12.65 -22.03
N GLY A 257 10.30 13.44 -22.29
CA GLY A 257 9.82 13.71 -23.65
C GLY A 257 9.16 12.52 -24.35
N ILE A 258 8.69 11.53 -23.58
CA ILE A 258 8.00 10.32 -24.08
C ILE A 258 6.50 10.38 -23.86
N ALA A 259 5.99 11.40 -23.16
CA ALA A 259 4.57 11.61 -22.95
C ALA A 259 3.79 11.70 -24.28
N PRO A 260 2.58 11.12 -24.35
CA PRO A 260 1.76 11.18 -25.55
C PRO A 260 1.43 12.61 -25.96
N GLN A 261 1.60 12.92 -27.25
CA GLN A 261 1.15 14.18 -27.82
C GLN A 261 -0.37 14.17 -27.95
N VAL A 262 -1.02 15.22 -27.46
CA VAL A 262 -2.46 15.43 -27.59
C VAL A 262 -2.71 16.68 -28.41
N ASN A 263 -3.87 16.82 -29.05
CA ASN A 263 -4.22 18.05 -29.75
C ASN A 263 -5.63 18.47 -29.36
N PHE A 264 -5.77 19.68 -28.82
CA PHE A 264 -7.08 20.25 -28.50
C PHE A 264 -7.05 21.78 -28.66
N TYR A 265 -8.24 22.39 -28.67
CA TYR A 265 -8.40 23.83 -28.86
C TYR A 265 -9.12 24.45 -27.66
N VAL A 266 -8.61 25.56 -27.17
CA VAL A 266 -9.29 26.42 -26.19
C VAL A 266 -9.32 27.83 -26.73
N ASN A 267 -10.51 28.43 -26.83
CA ASN A 267 -10.70 29.77 -27.39
C ASN A 267 -10.03 29.99 -28.76
N GLY A 268 -9.99 28.95 -29.60
CA GLY A 268 -9.36 28.99 -30.93
C GLY A 268 -7.83 28.82 -30.94
N HIS A 269 -7.19 28.69 -29.78
CA HIS A 269 -5.76 28.42 -29.67
C HIS A 269 -5.50 26.91 -29.57
N PRO A 270 -4.60 26.35 -30.39
CA PRO A 270 -4.21 24.94 -30.29
C PRO A 270 -3.26 24.71 -29.10
N TYR A 271 -3.45 23.57 -28.44
CA TYR A 271 -2.59 23.08 -27.37
C TYR A 271 -2.16 21.64 -27.68
N HIS A 272 -0.92 21.32 -27.32
CA HIS A 272 -0.26 20.06 -27.69
C HIS A 272 0.05 19.14 -26.48
N LEU A 273 -0.29 19.59 -25.28
CA LEU A 273 0.07 18.94 -24.02
C LEU A 273 -1.16 18.77 -23.15
N ALA A 274 -1.40 17.54 -22.69
CA ALA A 274 -2.49 17.25 -21.78
C ALA A 274 -2.23 17.90 -20.41
N TYR A 275 -3.30 18.14 -19.66
CA TYR A 275 -3.20 18.69 -18.32
C TYR A 275 -3.99 17.89 -17.28
N TYR A 276 -3.58 18.06 -16.03
CA TYR A 276 -4.31 17.62 -14.86
C TYR A 276 -5.01 18.81 -14.21
N LEU A 277 -6.21 18.58 -13.66
CA LEU A 277 -6.84 19.55 -12.77
C LEU A 277 -6.22 19.48 -11.39
N THR A 278 -5.86 20.64 -10.85
CA THR A 278 -5.24 20.77 -9.53
C THR A 278 -5.97 21.77 -8.64
N ASP A 279 -5.56 21.85 -7.38
CA ASP A 279 -5.86 23.02 -6.56
C ASP A 279 -4.82 24.14 -6.81
N GLY A 280 -5.01 25.29 -6.15
CA GLY A 280 -4.15 26.46 -6.33
C GLY A 280 -2.77 26.40 -5.64
N ILE A 281 -2.37 25.25 -5.09
CA ILE A 281 -1.06 25.07 -4.43
C ILE A 281 0.01 24.59 -5.42
N TYR A 282 -0.41 23.98 -6.53
CA TYR A 282 0.47 23.50 -7.58
C TYR A 282 1.13 24.66 -8.37
N PRO A 283 2.30 24.44 -9.00
CA PRO A 283 2.96 25.48 -9.79
C PRO A 283 2.14 25.87 -11.02
N ASP A 284 2.32 27.11 -11.49
CA ASP A 284 1.75 27.59 -12.75
C ASP A 284 2.46 26.96 -13.97
N TRP A 285 2.28 25.66 -14.18
CA TRP A 285 2.78 24.90 -15.32
C TRP A 285 1.68 24.66 -16.35
N ALA A 286 2.04 24.55 -17.63
CA ALA A 286 1.07 24.28 -18.70
C ALA A 286 0.33 22.93 -18.54
N THR A 287 0.86 22.03 -17.71
CA THR A 287 0.26 20.73 -17.37
C THR A 287 -0.72 20.79 -16.20
N PHE A 288 -0.92 21.95 -15.57
CA PHE A 288 -1.85 22.17 -14.47
C PHE A 288 -2.83 23.29 -14.78
N ILE A 289 -4.10 23.06 -14.46
CA ILE A 289 -5.22 24.01 -14.62
C ILE A 289 -6.11 23.96 -13.38
#